data_AF-A0A537VJQ8-F1
#
_entry.id   AF-A0A537VJQ8-F1
#
_cell.length_a   1.000
_cell.length_b   1.000
_cell.length_c   1.000
_cell.angle_alpha   90.00
_cell.angle_beta   90.00
_cell.angle_gamma   90.00
#
_symmetry.space_group_name_H-M   'P 1'
#
loop_
_entity.id
_entity.type
_entity.pdbx_description
1 polymer ?
#
loop_
_entity_poly.entity_id
_entity_poly.type
_entity_poly.pdbx_seq_one_letter_code
_entity_poly.pdbx_strand_id
1 'polypeptide(L)' 'MISRQKIVGWILIAVSAAYIAYFLRVRLFTPGPVLENKEWVQFVGSIVTLMLGTINVRMAAMRERKRKGLPD' A
#
# COMPACT_ATOMS: atom_id res chain seq x y z
N MET A 1 -4.43 2.77 -22.27
CA MET A 1 -3.21 2.31 -21.58
C MET A 1 -3.30 2.65 -20.11
N ILE A 2 -3.06 1.68 -19.23
CA ILE A 2 -2.96 1.95 -17.78
C ILE A 2 -1.78 2.88 -17.54
N SER A 3 -1.97 3.97 -16.80
CA SER A 3 -0.87 4.87 -16.47
C SER A 3 0.14 4.16 -15.56
N ARG A 4 1.44 4.40 -15.77
CA ARG A 4 2.51 3.86 -14.91
C ARG A 4 2.23 4.13 -13.42
N GLN A 5 1.66 5.28 -13.10
CA GLN A 5 1.29 5.64 -11.74
C GLN A 5 0.20 4.76 -11.14
N LYS A 6 -0.81 4.35 -11.92
CA LYS A 6 -1.84 3.40 -11.48
C LYS A 6 -1.22 2.03 -11.21
N ILE A 7 -0.30 1.57 -12.06
CA ILE A 7 0.43 0.30 -11.87
C ILE A 7 1.27 0.35 -10.60
N VAL A 8 2.09 1.39 -10.43
CA VAL A 8 2.91 1.58 -9.24
C VAL A 8 2.05 1.64 -7.98
N GLY A 9 0.92 2.35 -8.01
CA GLY A 9 -0.03 2.40 -6.90
C GLY A 9 -0.54 1.02 -6.49
N TRP A 10 -0.92 0.18 -7.47
CA TRP A 10 -1.34 -1.20 -7.21
C TRP A 10 -0.22 -2.08 -6.66
N ILE A 11 1.01 -1.94 -7.16
CA ILE A 11 2.17 -2.66 -6.64
C ILE A 11 2.41 -2.30 -5.17
N LEU A 12 2.40 -1.00 -4.84
CA LEU A 12 2.58 -0.53 -3.46
C LEU A 12 1.50 -1.10 -2.54
N ILE A 13 0.23 -1.12 -2.98
CA ILE A 13 -0.88 -1.72 -2.23
C ILE A 13 -0.64 -3.21 -2.00
N ALA A 14 -0.33 -3.96 -3.06
CA ALA A 14 -0.18 -5.41 -2.97
C ALA A 14 0.98 -5.80 -2.04
N VAL A 15 2.14 -5.16 -2.19
CA VAL A 15 3.33 -5.46 -1.39
C VAL A 15 3.12 -5.07 0.08
N SER A 16 2.56 -3.89 0.35
CA SER A 16 2.30 -3.45 1.72
C SER A 16 1.23 -4.31 2.41
N ALA A 17 0.12 -4.63 1.74
CA ALA A 17 -0.91 -5.50 2.28
C ALA A 17 -0.37 -6.91 2.57
N ALA A 18 0.45 -7.47 1.67
CA ALA A 18 1.10 -8.76 1.88
C ALA A 18 2.03 -8.74 3.10
N TYR A 19 2.85 -7.68 3.25
CA TYR A 19 3.71 -7.52 4.42
C TYR A 19 2.92 -7.38 5.71
N ILE A 20 1.85 -6.57 5.72
CA ILE A 20 0.99 -6.40 6.90
C ILE A 20 0.36 -7.74 7.30
N ALA A 21 -0.17 -8.49 6.34
CA ALA A 21 -0.74 -9.82 6.61
C ALA A 21 0.31 -10.79 7.17
N TYR A 22 1.51 -10.79 6.61
CA TYR A 22 2.65 -11.57 7.12
C TYR A 22 3.01 -11.15 8.55
N PHE A 23 3.16 -9.85 8.81
CA PHE A 23 3.56 -9.32 10.11
C PHE A 23 2.53 -9.71 11.18
N LEU A 24 1.24 -9.49 10.92
CA LEU A 24 0.17 -9.87 11.83
C LEU A 24 0.18 -11.37 12.11
N ARG A 25 0.23 -12.21 11.07
CA ARG A 25 0.15 -13.66 11.23
C ARG A 25 1.39 -14.26 11.91
N VAL A 26 2.56 -13.95 11.38
CA VAL A 26 3.82 -14.65 11.70
C VAL A 26 4.58 -13.97 12.82
N ARG A 27 4.55 -12.63 12.90
CA ARG A 27 5.32 -11.88 13.90
C ARG A 27 4.49 -11.48 15.11
N LEU A 28 3.20 -11.16 14.95
CA LEU A 28 2.37 -10.70 16.05
C LEU A 28 1.57 -11.82 16.74
N PHE A 29 0.93 -12.71 15.97
CA PHE A 29 0.03 -13.73 16.53
C PHE A 29 0.68 -15.11 16.75
N THR A 30 1.93 -15.30 16.33
CA THR A 30 2.69 -16.52 16.58
C THR A 30 3.72 -16.26 17.69
N PRO A 31 3.86 -17.15 18.69
CA PRO A 31 4.91 -17.01 19.70
C PRO A 31 6.29 -16.98 19.04
N GLY A 32 7.11 -16.00 19.41
CA GLY A 32 8.43 -15.81 18.84
C GLY A 32 9.24 -14.80 19.66
N PRO A 33 10.45 -14.44 19.19
CA PRO A 33 11.26 -13.42 19.83
C PRO A 33 10.50 -12.09 19.92
N VAL A 34 10.77 -11.35 20.99
CA VAL A 34 10.23 -9.99 21.19
C VAL A 34 10.46 -9.15 19.94
N LEU A 35 9.42 -8.42 19.52
CA LEU A 35 9.48 -7.54 18.36
C LEU A 35 10.51 -6.44 18.58
N GLU A 36 11.44 -6.30 17.64
CA GLU A 36 12.43 -5.22 17.67
C GLU A 36 11.82 -3.90 17.18
N ASN A 37 12.35 -2.77 17.66
CA ASN A 37 11.92 -1.43 17.23
C ASN A 37 11.94 -1.25 15.71
N LYS A 38 12.94 -1.85 15.02
CA LYS A 38 13.05 -1.80 13.55
C LYS A 38 11.82 -2.41 12.86
N GLU A 39 11.21 -3.41 13.47
CA GLU A 39 10.08 -4.13 12.91
C GLU A 39 8.78 -3.34 13.10
N TRP A 40 8.64 -2.63 14.22
CA TRP A 40 7.58 -1.65 14.41
C TRP A 40 7.66 -0.51 13.40
N VAL A 41 8.87 0.00 13.14
CA VAL A 41 9.10 1.02 12.11
C VAL A 41 8.73 0.48 10.73
N GLN A 42 9.10 -0.75 10.39
CA GLN A 42 8.71 -1.39 9.12
C GLN A 42 7.19 -1.58 9.03
N PHE A 43 6.53 -1.97 10.12
CA PHE A 43 5.08 -2.10 10.18
C PHE A 43 4.39 -0.75 9.92
N VAL A 44 4.76 0.30 10.64
CA VAL A 44 4.23 1.66 10.40
C VAL A 44 4.54 2.13 8.98
N GLY A 45 5.77 1.90 8.50
CA GLY A 45 6.18 2.23 7.13
C GLY A 45 5.34 1.51 6.06
N SER A 46 4.96 0.26 6.31
CA SER A 46 4.09 -0.50 5.41
C SER A 46 2.67 0.08 5.34
N ILE A 47 2.13 0.57 6.46
CA ILE A 47 0.83 1.26 6.51
C ILE A 47 0.89 2.57 5.73
N VAL A 48 1.94 3.36 5.91
CA VAL A 48 2.14 4.60 5.12
C VAL A 48 2.28 4.28 3.63
N THR A 49 3.02 3.22 3.28
CA THR A 49 3.18 2.77 1.89
C THR A 49 1.85 2.35 1.26
N LEU A 50 1.00 1.66 2.03
CA LEU A 50 -0.36 1.29 1.62
C LEU A 50 -1.19 2.54 1.30
N MET A 51 -1.16 3.55 2.18
CA MET A 51 -1.85 4.82 1.96
C MET A 51 -1.36 5.51 0.68
N LEU A 52 -0.04 5.62 0.48
CA LEU A 52 0.54 6.19 -0.74
C LEU A 52 0.14 5.43 -2.00
N GLY A 53 0.06 4.10 -1.92
CA GLY A 53 -0.44 3.25 -3.00
C GLY A 53 -1.89 3.59 -3.37
N THR A 54 -2.78 3.67 -2.39
CA THR A 54 -4.20 4.03 -2.61
C THR A 54 -4.37 5.44 -3.20
N ILE A 55 -3.60 6.41 -2.70
CA ILE A 55 -3.59 7.78 -3.21
C ILE A 55 -3.14 7.80 -4.67
N ASN A 56 -2.08 7.05 -5.03
CA ASN A 56 -1.62 6.95 -6.40
C ASN A 56 -2.67 6.38 -7.36
N VAL A 57 -3.36 5.31 -6.96
CA VAL A 57 -4.44 4.72 -7.76
C VAL A 57 -5.60 5.70 -7.93
N ARG A 58 -6.02 6.36 -6.84
CA ARG A 58 -7.09 7.37 -6.88
C ARG A 58 -6.74 8.56 -7.77
N MET A 59 -5.55 9.15 -7.61
CA MET A 59 -5.11 10.27 -8.46
C MET A 59 -4.96 9.86 -9.92
N ALA A 60 -4.57 8.61 -10.19
CA ALA A 60 -4.51 8.10 -11.56
C ALA A 60 -5.92 7.97 -12.17
N ALA A 61 -6.90 7.48 -11.40
CA ALA A 61 -8.29 7.38 -11.83
C ALA A 61 -8.91 8.78 -12.07
N MET A 62 -8.67 9.74 -11.19
CA MET A 62 -9.13 11.13 -11.36
C MET A 62 -8.56 11.78 -12.63
N ARG A 63 -7.26 11.60 -12.89
CA ARG A 63 -6.65 12.09 -14.13
C ARG A 63 -7.22 11.43 -15.38
N GLU A 64 -7.55 10.15 -15.30
CA GLU A 64 -8.20 9.44 -16.39
C GLU A 64 -9.62 9.98 -16.66
N ARG A 65 -10.39 10.25 -15.60
CA ARG A 65 -11.72 10.89 -15.69
C ARG A 65 -11.66 12.29 -16.29
N LYS A 66 -10.76 13.14 -15.81
CA LYS A 66 -10.55 14.50 -16.34
C LYS A 66 -10.17 14.50 -17.83
N ARG A 67 -9.35 13.53 -18.27
CA ARG A 67 -9.02 13.37 -19.70
C ARG A 67 -10.23 12.96 -20.55
N LYS A 68 -11.21 12.28 -19.97
CA LYS A 68 -12.43 11.82 -20.64
C LYS A 68 -13.58 12.83 -20.56
N GLY A 69 -13.39 13.98 -19.89
CA GLY A 69 -14.42 15.01 -19.73
C GLY A 69 -15.61 14.58 -18.86
N LEU A 70 -15.42 13.58 -18.00
CA LEU A 70 -16.47 13.08 -17.10
C LEU A 70 -16.57 13.97 -15.84
N PRO A 71 -17.79 14.27 -15.33
CA PRO A 71 -17.97 14.93 -14.03
C PRO A 71 -17.45 14.05 -12.88
N ASP A 72 -17.14 14.69 -11.74
CA ASP A 72 -16.50 14.07 -10.56
C ASP A 72 -17.35 12.93 -9.94
#